data_AF-A0A7C5MHC8-F1
#
_entry.id   AF-A0A7C5MHC8-F1
#
_cell.length_a   1.000
_cell.length_b   1.000
_cell.length_c   1.000
_cell.angle_alpha   90.00
_cell.angle_beta   90.00
_cell.angle_gamma   90.00
#
_symmetry.space_group_name_H-M   'P 1'
#
loop_
_entity.id
_entity.type
_entity.pdbx_description
1 polymer ?
#
loop_
_entity_poly.entity_id
_entity_poly.type
_entity_poly.pdbx_seq_one_letter_code
_entity_poly.pdbx_strand_id
1 'polypeptide(L)'
;MRELVAGLVTFATGVGVLAFAIRRGGRVVNGVFWVAVGIEVAIIASIFLDYGYSWVDVRAVNMALTGNVWVASPHALAALALLAIVAWGRQAIPTATGVVALQAASFPVALELVGQDQDMSFLSAAPLASEYLSVLAVFMFIPAACTVIPSPASKWHKVAFGPRSALIDAIRSLEELGLTVRPPSDVLESGSAWGTLTGTMVRVTTRPSLWPPRYGLLIEVSGARSVPAAPHFAPIESLSSEGGVFRYSGLTERSFSITREALQSFLRESALGCDSEYID
;
A
#
# COMPACT_ATOMS: atom_id res chain seq x y z
N MET A 1 15.01 12.46 25.16
CA MET A 1 14.75 11.00 25.33
C MET A 1 13.25 10.66 25.24
N ARG A 2 12.34 11.40 25.89
CA ARG A 2 10.88 11.15 25.81
C ARG A 2 10.32 11.30 24.39
N GLU A 3 10.70 12.34 23.66
CA GLU A 3 10.30 12.57 22.25
C GLU A 3 10.81 11.46 21.32
N LEU A 4 12.05 11.01 21.51
CA LEU A 4 12.61 9.89 20.74
C LEU A 4 11.79 8.60 20.97
N VAL A 5 11.42 8.31 22.23
CA VAL A 5 10.58 7.15 22.55
C VAL A 5 9.18 7.30 21.96
N ALA A 6 8.56 8.47 22.06
CA ALA A 6 7.25 8.75 21.48
C ALA A 6 7.28 8.62 19.94
N GLY A 7 8.32 9.13 19.29
CA GLY A 7 8.54 8.99 17.85
C GLY A 7 8.71 7.53 17.43
N LEU A 8 9.54 6.76 18.15
CA LEU A 8 9.74 5.33 17.88
C LEU A 8 8.46 4.52 18.06
N VAL A 9 7.69 4.78 19.13
CA VAL A 9 6.41 4.12 19.38
C VAL A 9 5.40 4.46 18.28
N THR A 10 5.33 5.73 17.87
CA THR A 10 4.45 6.19 16.79
C THR A 10 4.81 5.50 15.47
N PHE A 11 6.10 5.46 15.14
CA PHE A 11 6.59 4.79 13.93
C PHE A 11 6.31 3.29 13.95
N ALA A 12 6.64 2.60 15.05
CA ALA A 12 6.38 1.16 15.19
C ALA A 12 4.88 0.84 15.10
N THR A 13 4.03 1.67 15.72
CA THR A 13 2.58 1.55 15.65
C THR A 13 2.08 1.77 14.22
N GLY A 14 2.54 2.82 13.56
CA GLY A 14 2.18 3.14 12.17
C GLY A 14 2.56 2.01 11.21
N VAL A 15 3.79 1.52 11.26
CA VAL A 15 4.26 0.37 10.46
C VAL A 15 3.45 -0.88 10.78
N GLY A 16 3.16 -1.14 12.05
CA GLY A 16 2.34 -2.27 12.48
C GLY A 16 0.92 -2.22 11.91
N VAL A 17 0.27 -1.06 11.97
CA VAL A 17 -1.08 -0.84 11.41
C VAL A 17 -1.07 -0.97 9.89
N LEU A 18 -0.08 -0.39 9.21
CA LEU A 18 0.11 -0.50 7.76
C LEU A 18 0.23 -1.97 7.34
N ALA A 19 1.15 -2.72 7.96
CA ALA A 19 1.37 -4.13 7.65
C ALA A 19 0.13 -4.99 7.94
N PHE A 20 -0.56 -4.71 9.05
CA PHE A 20 -1.80 -5.39 9.41
C PHE A 20 -2.93 -5.13 8.41
N ALA A 21 -3.11 -3.88 7.99
CA ALA A 21 -4.14 -3.47 7.03
C ALA A 21 -3.91 -4.11 5.65
N ILE A 22 -2.66 -4.08 5.15
CA ILE A 22 -2.28 -4.74 3.89
C ILE A 22 -2.57 -6.25 3.98
N ARG A 23 -2.23 -6.90 5.09
CA ARG A 23 -2.40 -8.35 5.24
C ARG A 23 -3.87 -8.80 5.36
N ARG A 24 -4.73 -7.99 5.98
CA ARG A 24 -6.14 -8.34 6.23
C ARG A 24 -7.10 -7.88 5.14
N GLY A 25 -6.70 -6.94 4.30
CA GLY A 25 -7.46 -6.50 3.13
C GLY A 25 -8.67 -5.61 3.46
N GLY A 26 -9.62 -5.55 2.51
CA GLY A 26 -10.55 -4.42 2.33
C GLY A 26 -11.34 -3.94 3.55
N ARG A 27 -11.85 -4.82 4.42
CA ARG A 27 -12.61 -4.37 5.62
C ARG A 27 -11.71 -3.65 6.62
N VAL A 28 -10.51 -4.16 6.85
CA VAL A 28 -9.54 -3.54 7.76
C VAL A 28 -9.02 -2.24 7.16
N VAL A 29 -8.72 -2.22 5.85
CA VAL A 29 -8.31 -1.00 5.15
C VAL A 29 -9.36 0.11 5.30
N ASN A 30 -10.65 -0.19 5.10
CA ASN A 30 -11.71 0.80 5.30
C ASN A 30 -11.81 1.28 6.75
N GLY A 31 -11.67 0.38 7.74
CA GLY A 31 -11.71 0.76 9.15
C GLY A 31 -10.55 1.68 9.53
N VAL A 32 -9.33 1.33 9.11
CA VAL A 32 -8.12 2.12 9.34
C VAL A 32 -8.23 3.48 8.64
N PHE A 33 -8.78 3.54 7.43
CA PHE A 33 -9.06 4.79 6.73
C PHE A 33 -9.97 5.73 7.53
N TRP A 34 -11.08 5.24 8.09
CA TRP A 34 -11.98 6.07 8.88
C TRP A 34 -11.38 6.53 10.20
N VAL A 35 -10.51 5.70 10.81
CA VAL A 35 -9.71 6.14 11.97
C VAL A 35 -8.76 7.27 11.56
N ALA A 36 -8.09 7.17 10.41
CA ALA A 36 -7.22 8.23 9.88
C ALA A 36 -8.00 9.53 9.66
N VAL A 37 -9.19 9.46 9.04
CA VAL A 37 -10.08 10.62 8.88
C VAL A 37 -10.46 11.22 10.23
N GLY A 38 -10.77 10.40 11.23
CA GLY A 38 -11.05 10.86 12.58
C GLY A 38 -9.86 11.57 13.23
N ILE A 39 -8.64 11.07 12.99
CA ILE A 39 -7.40 11.72 13.43
C ILE A 39 -7.25 13.09 12.77
N GLU A 40 -7.46 13.21 11.46
CA GLU A 40 -7.37 14.51 10.77
C GLU A 40 -8.40 15.51 11.30
N VAL A 41 -9.62 15.08 11.58
CA VAL A 41 -10.63 15.93 12.23
C VAL A 41 -10.17 16.39 13.62
N ALA A 42 -9.55 15.51 14.40
CA ALA A 42 -9.00 15.86 15.71
C ALA A 42 -7.83 16.84 15.58
N ILE A 43 -6.96 16.70 14.57
CA ILE A 43 -5.89 17.66 14.28
C ILE A 43 -6.47 19.01 13.87
N ILE A 44 -7.50 19.07 13.03
CA ILE A 44 -8.15 20.35 12.69
C ILE A 44 -8.73 20.99 13.96
N ALA A 45 -9.39 20.21 14.82
CA ALA A 45 -9.94 20.70 16.07
C ALA A 45 -8.86 21.16 17.06
N SER A 46 -7.64 20.62 16.99
CA SER A 46 -6.57 20.96 17.93
C SER A 46 -6.09 22.40 17.80
N ILE A 47 -6.35 23.09 16.68
CA ILE A 47 -6.08 24.53 16.55
C ILE A 47 -6.86 25.40 17.56
N PHE A 48 -7.97 24.88 18.09
CA PHE A 48 -8.78 25.58 19.09
C PHE A 48 -8.34 25.28 20.52
N LEU A 49 -7.42 24.32 20.71
CA LEU A 49 -6.87 24.01 22.01
C LEU A 49 -5.87 25.07 22.44
N ASP A 50 -5.68 25.13 23.75
CA ASP A 50 -4.62 25.93 24.34
C ASP A 50 -3.27 25.31 23.99
N TYR A 51 -2.39 26.10 23.37
CA TYR A 51 -1.02 25.69 23.06
C TYR A 51 -0.04 26.13 24.16
N GLY A 52 -0.47 26.98 25.10
CA GLY A 52 0.28 27.41 26.28
C GLY A 52 0.10 26.50 27.51
N TYR A 53 0.76 26.87 28.61
CA TYR A 53 0.55 26.27 29.95
C TYR A 53 -0.41 27.11 30.79
N SER A 54 -0.94 26.50 31.86
CA SER A 54 -2.02 26.92 32.79
C SER A 54 -2.07 28.36 33.34
N TRP A 55 -1.12 29.23 33.01
CA TRP A 55 -1.02 30.62 33.46
C TRP A 55 -1.14 31.67 32.35
N VAL A 56 -1.13 31.28 31.07
CA VAL A 56 -1.36 32.19 29.94
C VAL A 56 -2.22 31.46 28.90
N ASP A 57 -3.49 31.86 28.77
CA ASP A 57 -4.38 31.33 27.73
C ASP A 57 -3.90 31.79 26.35
N VAL A 58 -3.19 30.93 25.62
CA VAL A 58 -2.76 31.22 24.25
C VAL A 58 -3.24 30.12 23.31
N ARG A 59 -4.48 30.30 22.84
CA ARG A 59 -5.07 29.41 21.82
C ARG A 59 -4.25 29.45 20.54
N ALA A 60 -4.05 28.31 19.91
CA ALA A 60 -3.28 28.22 18.66
C ALA A 60 -3.89 29.08 17.55
N VAL A 61 -5.23 29.20 17.49
CA VAL A 61 -5.93 30.10 16.58
C VAL A 61 -5.54 31.57 16.78
N ASN A 62 -5.34 32.01 18.02
CA ASN A 62 -4.90 33.38 18.29
C ASN A 62 -3.45 33.55 17.86
N MET A 63 -2.56 32.59 18.17
CA MET A 63 -1.18 32.60 17.69
C MET A 63 -1.13 32.70 16.15
N ALA A 64 -1.95 31.93 15.46
CA ALA A 64 -2.02 31.90 14.01
C ALA A 64 -2.51 33.24 13.41
N LEU A 65 -3.49 33.89 14.04
CA LEU A 65 -4.08 35.12 13.53
C LEU A 65 -3.27 36.38 13.86
N THR A 66 -2.58 36.40 15.01
CA THR A 66 -1.96 37.63 15.52
C THR A 66 -0.43 37.62 15.53
N GLY A 67 0.21 36.46 15.34
CA GLY A 67 1.66 36.34 15.51
C GLY A 67 2.35 35.55 14.42
N ASN A 68 1.92 34.31 14.18
CA ASN A 68 2.64 33.40 13.30
C ASN A 68 1.68 32.47 12.54
N VAL A 69 1.39 32.82 11.28
CA VAL A 69 0.47 32.07 10.40
C VAL A 69 0.90 30.62 10.17
N TRP A 70 2.18 30.29 10.38
CA TRP A 70 2.70 28.94 10.17
C TRP A 70 2.07 27.92 11.14
N VAL A 71 1.57 28.37 12.31
CA VAL A 71 0.78 27.54 13.24
C VAL A 71 -0.44 26.94 12.55
N ALA A 72 -1.10 27.67 11.64
CA ALA A 72 -2.28 27.20 10.93
C ALA A 72 -1.97 26.22 9.79
N SER A 73 -0.72 26.18 9.31
CA SER A 73 -0.38 25.46 8.08
C SER A 73 -0.65 23.94 8.13
N PRO A 74 -0.33 23.21 9.22
CA PRO A 74 -0.62 21.77 9.25
C PRO A 74 -2.13 21.51 9.31
N HIS A 75 -2.89 22.35 10.01
CA HIS A 75 -4.35 22.24 10.10
C HIS A 75 -5.04 22.56 8.76
N ALA A 76 -4.51 23.53 8.00
CA ALA A 76 -5.00 23.84 6.66
C ALA A 76 -4.76 22.67 5.70
N LEU A 77 -3.60 22.02 5.76
CA LEU A 77 -3.31 20.83 4.96
C LEU A 77 -4.22 19.64 5.33
N ALA A 78 -4.48 19.42 6.62
CA ALA A 78 -5.46 18.44 7.10
C ALA A 78 -6.85 18.70 6.49
N ALA A 79 -7.31 19.95 6.56
CA ALA A 79 -8.60 20.35 6.00
C ALA A 79 -8.63 20.15 4.48
N LEU A 80 -7.56 20.51 3.76
CA LEU A 80 -7.46 20.30 2.32
C LEU A 80 -7.50 18.80 1.94
N ALA A 81 -6.85 17.93 2.71
CA ALA A 81 -6.90 16.49 2.50
C ALA A 81 -8.33 15.94 2.66
N LEU A 82 -9.04 16.35 3.72
CA LEU A 82 -10.43 15.94 3.94
C LEU A 82 -11.38 16.51 2.89
N LEU A 83 -11.24 17.79 2.53
CA LEU A 83 -12.03 18.41 1.47
C LEU A 83 -11.83 17.71 0.13
N ALA A 84 -10.60 17.28 -0.17
CA ALA A 84 -10.33 16.52 -1.39
C ALA A 84 -11.07 15.18 -1.40
N ILE A 85 -11.09 14.47 -0.28
CA ILE A 85 -11.83 13.21 -0.13
C ILE A 85 -13.34 13.45 -0.26
N VAL A 86 -13.86 14.52 0.33
CA VAL A 86 -15.29 14.86 0.24
C VAL A 86 -15.68 15.24 -1.20
N ALA A 87 -14.87 16.05 -1.88
CA ALA A 87 -15.17 16.57 -3.21
C ALA A 87 -15.01 15.52 -4.32
N TRP A 88 -13.97 14.68 -4.25
CA TRP A 88 -13.60 13.74 -5.33
C TRP A 88 -13.71 12.25 -4.90
N GLY A 89 -14.19 11.99 -3.69
CA GLY A 89 -14.44 10.64 -3.19
C GLY A 89 -13.17 9.78 -3.10
N ARG A 90 -13.33 8.48 -3.34
CA ARG A 90 -12.24 7.49 -3.21
C ARG A 90 -11.06 7.76 -4.14
N GLN A 91 -11.27 8.40 -5.28
CA GLN A 91 -10.20 8.69 -6.24
C GLN A 91 -9.18 9.70 -5.69
N ALA A 92 -9.58 10.53 -4.72
CA ALA A 92 -8.72 11.53 -4.10
C ALA A 92 -7.77 10.96 -3.05
N ILE A 93 -8.01 9.74 -2.55
CA ILE A 93 -7.29 9.17 -1.40
C ILE A 93 -5.76 9.19 -1.58
N PRO A 94 -5.18 8.83 -2.75
CA PRO A 94 -3.73 8.93 -2.94
C PRO A 94 -3.20 10.36 -2.84
N THR A 95 -3.92 11.33 -3.41
CA THR A 95 -3.57 12.75 -3.32
C THR A 95 -3.69 13.24 -1.88
N ALA A 96 -4.78 12.91 -1.20
CA ALA A 96 -4.98 13.24 0.21
C ALA A 96 -3.89 12.64 1.11
N THR A 97 -3.46 11.40 0.84
CA THR A 97 -2.33 10.76 1.53
C THR A 97 -1.05 11.57 1.35
N GLY A 98 -0.79 12.08 0.14
CA GLY A 98 0.34 12.97 -0.13
C GLY A 98 0.25 14.30 0.63
N VAL A 99 -0.95 14.89 0.72
CA VAL A 99 -1.20 16.11 1.49
C VAL A 99 -1.01 15.87 3.00
N VAL A 100 -1.48 14.75 3.52
CA VAL A 100 -1.28 14.36 4.94
C VAL A 100 0.20 14.08 5.24
N ALA A 101 0.95 13.51 4.28
CA ALA A 101 2.40 13.38 4.42
C ALA A 101 3.11 14.74 4.44
N LEU A 102 2.68 15.68 3.60
CA LEU A 102 3.19 17.05 3.60
C LEU A 102 2.85 17.78 4.90
N GLN A 103 1.65 17.58 5.43
CA GLN A 103 1.23 18.08 6.74
C GLN A 103 2.10 17.54 7.87
N ALA A 104 2.34 16.23 7.91
CA ALA A 104 3.20 15.63 8.93
C ALA A 104 4.61 16.20 8.86
N ALA A 105 5.15 16.40 7.66
CA ALA A 105 6.45 17.04 7.45
C ALA A 105 6.45 18.54 7.78
N SER A 106 5.30 19.23 7.70
CA SER A 106 5.22 20.66 8.01
C SER A 106 5.19 20.96 9.50
N PHE A 107 4.79 20.01 10.37
CA PHE A 107 4.76 20.22 11.82
C PHE A 107 6.13 20.62 12.40
N PRO A 108 7.23 19.88 12.17
CA PRO A 108 8.55 20.27 12.68
C PRO A 108 8.99 21.66 12.21
N VAL A 109 8.72 21.98 10.94
CA VAL A 109 9.06 23.28 10.34
C VAL A 109 8.24 24.40 10.98
N ALA A 110 6.93 24.20 11.15
CA ALA A 110 6.04 25.17 11.78
C ALA A 110 6.43 25.40 13.24
N LEU A 111 6.76 24.34 13.99
CA LEU A 111 7.19 24.46 15.38
C LEU A 111 8.53 25.20 15.51
N GLU A 112 9.48 24.93 14.62
CA GLU A 112 10.76 25.65 14.58
C GLU A 112 10.57 27.13 14.26
N LEU A 113 9.78 27.46 13.24
CA LEU A 113 9.50 28.86 12.87
C LEU A 113 8.79 29.63 13.99
N VAL A 114 7.87 28.97 14.69
CA VAL A 114 7.20 29.59 15.85
C VAL A 114 8.18 29.72 17.02
N GLY A 115 9.10 28.78 17.20
CA GLY A 115 10.17 28.84 18.22
C GLY A 115 11.20 29.95 18.03
N GLN A 116 11.35 30.44 16.80
CA GLN A 116 12.20 31.60 16.50
C GLN A 116 11.55 32.93 16.90
N ASP A 117 10.23 33.04 16.73
CA ASP A 117 9.47 34.27 16.99
C ASP A 117 8.87 34.32 18.40
N GLN A 118 8.68 33.17 19.05
CA GLN A 118 8.05 33.02 20.36
C GLN A 118 8.86 32.05 21.22
N ASP A 119 8.97 32.33 22.52
CA ASP A 119 9.64 31.42 23.45
C ASP A 119 8.83 30.12 23.60
N MET A 120 9.21 29.11 22.82
CA MET A 120 8.56 27.80 22.75
C MET A 120 9.11 26.80 23.77
N SER A 121 9.94 27.23 24.71
CA SER A 121 10.46 26.39 25.79
C SER A 121 9.36 25.80 26.71
N PHE A 122 8.09 26.18 26.48
CA PHE A 122 6.91 25.79 27.25
C PHE A 122 5.77 25.16 26.42
N LEU A 123 6.03 24.68 25.20
CA LEU A 123 5.01 24.04 24.36
C LEU A 123 4.15 23.02 25.12
N SER A 124 2.83 23.18 25.04
CA SER A 124 1.89 22.22 25.62
C SER A 124 1.97 20.84 24.93
N ALA A 125 1.36 19.83 25.53
CA ALA A 125 1.30 18.49 24.96
C ALA A 125 0.51 18.42 23.63
N ALA A 126 -0.34 19.41 23.34
CA ALA A 126 -1.25 19.41 22.19
C ALA A 126 -0.55 19.46 20.81
N PRO A 127 0.39 20.38 20.53
CA PRO A 127 1.12 20.43 19.26
C PRO A 127 1.97 19.17 19.03
N LEU A 128 2.66 18.67 20.06
CA LEU A 128 3.43 17.43 19.97
C LEU A 128 2.53 16.21 19.70
N ALA A 129 1.39 16.12 20.38
CA ALA A 129 0.41 15.08 20.10
C ALA A 129 -0.13 15.18 18.66
N SER A 130 -0.39 16.39 18.16
CA SER A 130 -0.87 16.62 16.79
C SER A 130 0.17 16.20 15.74
N GLU A 131 1.46 16.45 16.00
CA GLU A 131 2.56 15.97 15.16
C GLU A 131 2.58 14.44 15.10
N TYR A 132 2.62 13.74 16.25
CA TYR A 132 2.64 12.28 16.25
C TYR A 132 1.38 11.66 15.63
N LEU A 133 0.21 12.27 15.88
CA LEU A 133 -1.04 11.86 15.26
C LEU A 133 -1.01 12.05 13.74
N SER A 134 -0.42 13.13 13.22
CA SER A 134 -0.28 13.34 11.78
C SER A 134 0.60 12.27 11.13
N VAL A 135 1.73 11.91 11.77
CA VAL A 135 2.59 10.82 11.30
C VAL A 135 1.82 9.49 11.29
N LEU A 136 1.06 9.21 12.35
CA LEU A 136 0.24 8.01 12.43
C LEU A 136 -0.84 7.99 11.33
N ALA A 137 -1.48 9.13 11.07
CA ALA A 137 -2.49 9.27 10.01
C ALA A 137 -1.90 8.94 8.63
N VAL A 138 -0.67 9.37 8.32
CA VAL A 138 0.03 8.99 7.07
C VAL A 138 0.05 7.47 6.91
N PHE A 139 0.52 6.74 7.92
CA PHE A 139 0.59 5.28 7.88
C PHE A 139 -0.79 4.62 7.71
N MET A 140 -1.85 5.24 8.26
CA MET A 140 -3.21 4.74 8.15
C MET A 140 -3.89 5.08 6.81
N PHE A 141 -3.47 6.14 6.13
CA PHE A 141 -3.96 6.49 4.80
C PHE A 141 -3.33 5.64 3.68
N ILE A 142 -2.06 5.25 3.82
CA ILE A 142 -1.32 4.48 2.80
C ILE A 142 -2.06 3.21 2.33
N PRO A 143 -2.57 2.32 3.21
CA PRO A 143 -3.28 1.11 2.77
C PRO A 143 -4.49 1.44 1.88
N ALA A 144 -5.25 2.49 2.23
CA ALA A 144 -6.40 2.92 1.47
C ALA A 144 -6.00 3.50 0.11
N ALA A 145 -4.93 4.30 0.07
CA ALA A 145 -4.37 4.81 -1.18
C ALA A 145 -3.92 3.68 -2.12
N CYS A 146 -3.33 2.61 -1.56
CA CYS A 146 -2.92 1.45 -2.33
C CYS A 146 -4.09 0.71 -3.01
N THR A 147 -5.32 0.79 -2.47
CA THR A 147 -6.51 0.20 -3.11
C THR A 147 -7.04 1.00 -4.29
N VAL A 148 -6.54 2.22 -4.51
CA VAL A 148 -6.97 3.08 -5.62
C VAL A 148 -6.08 2.83 -6.82
N ILE A 149 -6.61 2.06 -7.78
CA ILE A 149 -5.90 1.75 -9.02
C ILE A 149 -5.83 3.01 -9.90
N PRO A 150 -4.63 3.51 -10.25
CA PRO A 150 -4.51 4.64 -11.16
C PRO A 150 -5.03 4.32 -12.55
N SER A 151 -5.64 5.33 -13.18
CA SER A 151 -6.05 5.27 -14.59
C SER A 151 -4.87 4.91 -15.50
N PRO A 152 -5.05 4.02 -16.51
CA PRO A 152 -4.00 3.60 -17.44
C PRO A 152 -3.27 4.76 -18.14
N ALA A 153 -3.95 5.89 -18.35
CA ALA A 153 -3.35 7.06 -19.00
C ALA A 153 -2.40 7.87 -18.08
N SER A 154 -2.42 7.62 -16.76
CA SER A 154 -1.65 8.41 -15.81
C SER A 154 -0.18 8.01 -15.74
N LYS A 155 0.70 8.98 -15.45
CA LYS A 155 2.12 8.70 -15.13
C LYS A 155 2.26 7.76 -13.93
N TRP A 156 1.37 7.90 -12.94
CA TRP A 156 1.36 7.05 -11.75
C TRP A 156 1.10 5.58 -12.09
N HIS A 157 0.24 5.28 -13.08
CA HIS A 157 0.04 3.91 -13.55
C HIS A 157 1.33 3.29 -14.10
N LYS A 158 2.11 4.05 -14.86
CA LYS A 158 3.42 3.57 -15.38
C LYS A 158 4.41 3.30 -14.26
N VAL A 159 4.41 4.10 -13.19
CA VAL A 159 5.27 3.89 -12.03
C VAL A 159 4.83 2.65 -11.23
N ALA A 160 3.53 2.54 -10.93
CA ALA A 160 2.97 1.47 -10.10
C ALA A 160 2.94 0.10 -10.80
N PHE A 161 2.68 0.07 -12.11
CA PHE A 161 2.50 -1.17 -12.87
C PHE A 161 3.57 -1.43 -13.93
N GLY A 162 4.38 -0.44 -14.30
CA GLY A 162 5.38 -0.56 -15.38
C GLY A 162 6.31 -1.77 -15.22
N PRO A 163 6.95 -1.98 -14.06
CA PRO A 163 7.82 -3.15 -13.83
C PRO A 163 7.10 -4.51 -13.94
N ARG A 164 5.76 -4.53 -13.94
CA ARG A 164 4.94 -5.74 -13.87
C ARG A 164 3.87 -5.80 -14.96
N SER A 165 3.94 -4.92 -15.96
CA SER A 165 2.97 -4.87 -17.06
C SER A 165 2.93 -6.19 -17.82
N ALA A 166 4.09 -6.78 -18.10
CA ALA A 166 4.21 -8.09 -18.74
C ALA A 166 3.54 -9.21 -17.93
N LEU A 167 3.67 -9.19 -16.60
CA LEU A 167 3.01 -10.17 -15.73
C LEU A 167 1.49 -9.98 -15.70
N ILE A 168 1.01 -8.73 -15.63
CA ILE A 168 -0.43 -8.42 -15.67
C ILE A 168 -1.04 -8.90 -16.98
N ASP A 169 -0.35 -8.61 -18.09
CA ASP A 169 -0.77 -9.05 -19.42
C ASP A 169 -0.75 -10.58 -19.56
N ALA A 170 0.26 -11.26 -19.03
CA ALA A 170 0.35 -12.72 -19.03
C ALA A 170 -0.76 -13.37 -18.20
N ILE A 171 -1.07 -12.83 -17.01
CA ILE A 171 -2.20 -13.31 -16.20
C ILE A 171 -3.53 -13.05 -16.93
N ARG A 172 -3.65 -11.90 -17.61
CA ARG A 172 -4.85 -11.56 -18.38
C ARG A 172 -5.09 -12.51 -19.55
N SER A 173 -4.04 -12.93 -20.26
CA SER A 173 -4.17 -13.86 -21.38
C SER A 173 -4.60 -15.26 -20.96
N LEU A 174 -4.67 -15.57 -19.66
CA LEU A 174 -5.21 -16.84 -19.17
C LEU A 174 -6.71 -16.98 -19.39
N GLU A 175 -7.42 -15.88 -19.65
CA GLU A 175 -8.82 -15.91 -20.08
C GLU A 175 -8.99 -16.67 -21.40
N GLU A 176 -7.99 -16.61 -22.29
CA GLU A 176 -7.95 -17.35 -23.56
C GLU A 176 -7.88 -18.87 -23.35
N LEU A 177 -7.43 -19.31 -22.16
CA LEU A 177 -7.45 -20.71 -21.74
C LEU A 177 -8.75 -21.12 -21.03
N GLY A 178 -9.75 -20.24 -20.99
CA GLY A 178 -11.02 -20.46 -20.29
C GLY A 178 -10.93 -20.29 -18.77
N LEU A 179 -9.83 -19.73 -18.24
CA LEU A 179 -9.71 -19.44 -16.81
C LEU A 179 -10.45 -18.16 -16.45
N THR A 180 -11.05 -18.12 -15.26
CA THR A 180 -11.63 -16.90 -14.71
C THR A 180 -10.50 -15.98 -14.26
N VAL A 181 -10.39 -14.81 -14.88
CA VAL A 181 -9.35 -13.82 -14.56
C VAL A 181 -9.95 -12.70 -13.71
N ARG A 182 -9.20 -12.28 -12.69
CA ARG A 182 -9.49 -11.09 -11.90
C ARG A 182 -8.34 -10.09 -12.02
N PRO A 183 -8.63 -8.82 -12.38
CA PRO A 183 -7.62 -7.78 -12.42
C PRO A 183 -7.06 -7.47 -11.01
N PRO A 184 -5.92 -6.76 -10.92
CA PRO A 184 -5.36 -6.29 -9.66
C PRO A 184 -6.42 -5.59 -8.78
N SER A 185 -6.49 -5.97 -7.51
CA SER A 185 -7.39 -5.29 -6.56
C SER A 185 -6.74 -4.10 -5.86
N ASP A 186 -5.41 -4.01 -5.91
CA ASP A 186 -4.61 -2.89 -5.40
C ASP A 186 -3.30 -2.71 -6.21
N VAL A 187 -2.51 -1.69 -5.86
CA VAL A 187 -1.22 -1.37 -6.50
C VAL A 187 -0.07 -2.31 -6.08
N LEU A 188 -0.32 -3.34 -5.27
CA LEU A 188 0.68 -4.33 -4.85
C LEU A 188 0.48 -5.68 -5.57
N GLU A 189 -0.74 -5.95 -6.05
CA GLU A 189 -1.10 -7.14 -6.83
C GLU A 189 -0.96 -6.95 -8.34
N SER A 190 -0.70 -8.03 -9.08
CA SER A 190 -0.70 -8.05 -10.55
C SER A 190 -1.90 -8.80 -11.14
N GLY A 191 -2.89 -9.14 -10.30
CA GLY A 191 -4.07 -9.91 -10.67
C GLY A 191 -3.98 -11.37 -10.27
N SER A 192 -5.00 -12.13 -10.65
CA SER A 192 -5.11 -13.57 -10.40
C SER A 192 -5.97 -14.24 -11.46
N ALA A 193 -5.78 -15.54 -11.65
CA ALA A 193 -6.62 -16.37 -12.50
C ALA A 193 -6.89 -17.72 -11.82
N TRP A 194 -8.06 -18.30 -12.04
CA TRP A 194 -8.38 -19.64 -11.55
C TRP A 194 -9.37 -20.34 -12.45
N GLY A 195 -9.34 -21.66 -12.46
CA GLY A 195 -10.30 -22.48 -13.21
C GLY A 195 -9.74 -23.85 -13.52
N THR A 196 -10.40 -24.56 -14.43
CA THR A 196 -9.99 -25.90 -14.84
C THR A 196 -9.39 -25.86 -16.24
N LEU A 197 -8.18 -26.36 -16.38
CA LEU A 197 -7.49 -26.55 -17.66
C LEU A 197 -7.33 -28.05 -17.89
N THR A 198 -7.95 -28.58 -18.96
CA THR A 198 -7.86 -30.01 -19.34
C THR A 198 -8.15 -31.00 -18.19
N GLY A 199 -9.11 -30.67 -17.32
CA GLY A 199 -9.49 -31.49 -16.16
C GLY A 199 -8.66 -31.23 -14.89
N THR A 200 -7.64 -30.38 -14.96
CA THR A 200 -6.72 -30.04 -13.87
C THR A 200 -7.07 -28.67 -13.30
N MET A 201 -7.16 -28.54 -11.96
CA MET A 201 -7.46 -27.25 -11.35
C MET A 201 -6.21 -26.38 -11.33
N VAL A 202 -6.29 -25.17 -11.88
CA VAL A 202 -5.20 -24.20 -11.94
C VAL A 202 -5.58 -22.95 -11.15
N ARG A 203 -4.62 -22.44 -10.37
CA ARG A 203 -4.73 -21.17 -9.67
C ARG A 203 -3.43 -20.39 -9.83
N VAL A 204 -3.53 -19.20 -10.39
CA VAL A 204 -2.42 -18.25 -10.54
C VAL A 204 -2.72 -17.03 -9.68
N THR A 205 -1.82 -16.70 -8.77
CA THR A 205 -1.97 -15.56 -7.86
C THR A 205 -0.66 -14.80 -7.75
N THR A 206 -0.76 -13.51 -7.43
CA THR A 206 0.42 -12.72 -7.09
C THR A 206 0.57 -12.60 -5.58
N ARG A 207 1.80 -12.75 -5.09
CA ARG A 207 2.10 -12.69 -3.66
C ARG A 207 3.27 -11.74 -3.42
N PRO A 208 3.02 -10.43 -3.28
CA PRO A 208 4.08 -9.48 -3.01
C PRO A 208 4.73 -9.77 -1.65
N SER A 209 6.03 -9.53 -1.57
CA SER A 209 6.77 -9.43 -0.31
C SER A 209 6.96 -7.96 0.02
N LEU A 210 6.65 -7.57 1.25
CA LEU A 210 6.86 -6.21 1.74
C LEU A 210 8.32 -5.99 2.19
N TRP A 211 9.04 -7.04 2.62
CA TRP A 211 10.42 -6.91 3.09
C TRP A 211 11.26 -8.19 2.88
N PRO A 212 12.35 -8.13 2.08
CA PRO A 212 12.62 -7.06 1.11
C PRO A 212 11.48 -6.92 0.09
N PRO A 213 11.24 -5.73 -0.49
CA PRO A 213 10.21 -5.53 -1.51
C PRO A 213 10.45 -6.45 -2.72
N ARG A 214 9.52 -7.37 -2.97
CA ARG A 214 9.57 -8.29 -4.12
C ARG A 214 8.19 -8.52 -4.70
N TYR A 215 8.15 -8.70 -6.01
CA TYR A 215 6.98 -9.21 -6.71
C TYR A 215 7.03 -10.73 -6.70
N GLY A 216 5.90 -11.35 -6.37
CA GLY A 216 5.78 -12.80 -6.34
C GLY A 216 4.69 -13.32 -7.25
N LEU A 217 4.96 -14.47 -7.88
CA LEU A 217 4.03 -15.25 -8.67
C LEU A 217 3.90 -16.63 -8.04
N LEU A 218 2.68 -17.02 -7.71
CA LEU A 218 2.34 -18.32 -7.17
C LEU A 218 1.40 -19.01 -8.14
N ILE A 219 1.80 -20.19 -8.62
CA ILE A 219 0.97 -21.04 -9.47
C ILE A 219 0.75 -22.35 -8.71
N GLU A 220 -0.51 -22.73 -8.55
CA GLU A 220 -0.93 -23.99 -7.95
C GLU A 220 -1.73 -24.78 -8.99
N VAL A 221 -1.35 -26.04 -9.20
CA VAL A 221 -1.99 -26.95 -10.15
C VAL A 221 -2.31 -28.25 -9.42
N SER A 222 -3.60 -28.55 -9.22
CA SER A 222 -4.07 -29.74 -8.52
C SER A 222 -4.55 -30.80 -9.50
N GLY A 223 -4.07 -32.04 -9.35
CA GLY A 223 -4.26 -33.12 -10.32
C GLY A 223 -3.22 -33.12 -11.44
N ALA A 224 -2.10 -32.42 -11.25
CA ALA A 224 -1.00 -32.39 -12.20
C ALA A 224 -0.43 -33.81 -12.41
N ARG A 225 -0.22 -34.20 -13.68
CA ARG A 225 0.36 -35.50 -14.04
C ARG A 225 1.88 -35.53 -13.91
N SER A 226 2.54 -34.39 -14.11
CA SER A 226 3.99 -34.25 -13.97
C SER A 226 4.37 -32.85 -13.48
N VAL A 227 5.54 -32.74 -12.86
CA VAL A 227 6.16 -31.46 -12.47
C VAL A 227 7.00 -30.98 -13.65
N PRO A 228 6.65 -29.88 -14.33
CA PRO A 228 7.46 -29.35 -15.43
C PRO A 228 8.80 -28.78 -14.91
N ALA A 229 9.73 -28.55 -15.83
CA ALA A 229 10.96 -27.83 -15.52
C ALA A 229 10.67 -26.39 -15.04
N ALA A 230 11.60 -25.82 -14.28
CA ALA A 230 11.49 -24.44 -13.82
C ALA A 230 11.43 -23.50 -15.03
N PRO A 231 10.42 -22.62 -15.13
CA PRO A 231 10.20 -21.81 -16.32
C PRO A 231 11.12 -20.58 -16.39
N HIS A 232 11.90 -20.30 -15.34
CA HIS A 232 12.82 -19.17 -15.26
C HIS A 232 12.14 -17.80 -15.51
N PHE A 233 10.90 -17.65 -15.02
CA PHE A 233 10.19 -16.36 -15.01
C PHE A 233 10.81 -15.37 -14.01
N ALA A 234 11.51 -15.88 -12.99
CA ALA A 234 12.11 -15.09 -11.92
C ALA A 234 13.51 -15.63 -11.53
N PRO A 235 14.37 -14.80 -10.91
CA PRO A 235 15.69 -15.24 -10.45
C PRO A 235 15.63 -16.18 -9.22
N ILE A 236 14.57 -16.06 -8.40
CA ILE A 236 14.34 -16.92 -7.25
C ILE A 236 13.09 -17.73 -7.53
N GLU A 237 13.25 -19.02 -7.78
CA GLU A 237 12.15 -19.94 -8.08
C GLU A 237 12.20 -21.15 -7.17
N SER A 238 11.02 -21.67 -6.87
CA SER A 238 10.84 -22.93 -6.16
C SER A 238 9.69 -23.70 -6.79
N LEU A 239 9.92 -24.99 -6.98
CA LEU A 239 8.93 -25.96 -7.44
C LEU A 239 8.76 -26.97 -6.32
N SER A 240 7.53 -27.29 -5.97
CA SER A 240 7.21 -28.33 -5.00
C SER A 240 6.01 -29.12 -5.50
N SER A 241 5.95 -30.40 -5.15
CA SER A 241 4.81 -31.27 -5.42
C SER A 241 4.49 -32.02 -4.14
N GLU A 242 3.34 -31.72 -3.55
CA GLU A 242 2.87 -32.35 -2.32
C GLU A 242 1.40 -32.71 -2.47
N GLY A 243 1.03 -33.96 -2.17
CA GLY A 243 -0.37 -34.39 -2.14
C GLY A 243 -1.12 -34.25 -3.47
N GLY A 244 -0.45 -34.41 -4.61
CA GLY A 244 -1.07 -34.24 -5.94
C GLY A 244 -1.30 -32.79 -6.36
N VAL A 245 -0.74 -31.85 -5.59
CA VAL A 245 -0.72 -30.42 -5.92
C VAL A 245 0.71 -30.01 -6.26
N PHE A 246 0.88 -29.54 -7.48
CA PHE A 246 2.07 -28.86 -7.94
C PHE A 246 1.99 -27.38 -7.55
N ARG A 247 3.09 -26.85 -7.01
CA ARG A 247 3.21 -25.44 -6.66
C ARG A 247 4.53 -24.86 -7.18
N TYR A 248 4.41 -23.85 -8.03
CA TYR A 248 5.50 -22.96 -8.43
C TYR A 248 5.41 -21.64 -7.66
N SER A 249 6.54 -21.16 -7.15
CA SER A 249 6.67 -19.84 -6.56
C SER A 249 7.91 -19.13 -7.09
N GLY A 250 7.71 -18.00 -7.75
CA GLY A 250 8.76 -17.12 -8.27
C GLY A 250 8.78 -15.77 -7.56
N LEU A 251 9.97 -15.22 -7.28
CA LEU A 251 10.17 -13.91 -6.66
C LEU A 251 11.20 -13.06 -7.42
N THR A 252 10.91 -11.79 -7.65
CA THR A 252 11.80 -10.83 -8.32
C THR A 252 11.71 -9.43 -7.69
N GLU A 253 12.83 -8.71 -7.66
CA GLU A 253 12.92 -7.31 -7.18
C GLU A 253 12.63 -6.29 -8.29
N ARG A 254 12.65 -6.72 -9.55
CA ARG A 254 12.49 -5.85 -10.73
C ARG A 254 11.20 -6.19 -11.47
N SER A 255 11.32 -6.96 -12.54
CA SER A 255 10.23 -7.39 -13.39
C SER A 255 10.32 -8.90 -13.58
N PHE A 256 9.19 -9.52 -13.85
CA PHE A 256 9.17 -10.89 -14.36
C PHE A 256 9.57 -10.86 -15.84
N SER A 257 10.41 -11.81 -16.27
CA SER A 257 10.76 -12.05 -17.68
C SER A 257 9.70 -12.91 -18.38
N ILE A 258 8.45 -12.78 -17.96
CA ILE A 258 7.35 -13.63 -18.39
C ILE A 258 6.67 -13.07 -19.63
N THR A 259 6.38 -13.94 -20.61
CA THR A 259 5.52 -13.63 -21.75
C THR A 259 4.19 -14.35 -21.63
N ARG A 260 3.20 -13.92 -22.42
CA ARG A 260 1.87 -14.55 -22.48
C ARG A 260 2.00 -16.02 -22.87
N GLU A 261 2.78 -16.28 -23.91
CA GLU A 261 3.01 -17.61 -24.48
C GLU A 261 3.75 -18.50 -23.48
N ALA A 262 4.76 -17.97 -22.79
CA ALA A 262 5.55 -18.75 -21.83
C ALA A 262 4.70 -19.19 -20.63
N LEU A 263 3.85 -18.32 -20.09
CA LEU A 263 2.94 -18.70 -19.00
C LEU A 263 1.89 -19.71 -19.46
N GLN A 264 1.30 -19.51 -20.64
CA GLN A 264 0.31 -20.44 -21.18
C GLN A 264 0.93 -21.82 -21.48
N SER A 265 2.13 -21.88 -22.05
CA SER A 265 2.86 -23.13 -22.32
C SER A 265 3.12 -23.89 -21.03
N PHE A 266 3.68 -23.19 -20.03
CA PHE A 266 3.98 -23.78 -18.73
C PHE A 266 2.73 -24.38 -18.06
N LEU A 267 1.59 -23.70 -18.12
CA LEU A 267 0.33 -24.22 -17.56
C LEU A 267 -0.21 -25.41 -18.35
N ARG A 268 -0.11 -25.40 -19.69
CA ARG A 268 -0.52 -26.55 -20.52
C ARG A 268 0.35 -27.77 -20.25
N GLU A 269 1.67 -27.60 -20.18
CA GLU A 269 2.62 -28.67 -19.82
C GLU A 269 2.33 -29.23 -18.43
N SER A 270 2.06 -28.35 -17.45
CA SER A 270 1.68 -28.75 -16.08
C SER A 270 0.37 -29.55 -16.04
N ALA A 271 -0.59 -29.21 -16.91
CA ALA A 271 -1.93 -29.81 -16.91
C ALA A 271 -2.02 -31.10 -17.75
N LEU A 272 -1.32 -31.18 -18.88
CA LEU A 272 -1.34 -32.30 -19.80
C LEU A 272 -0.32 -33.39 -19.42
N GLY A 273 0.77 -33.02 -18.77
CA GLY A 273 1.95 -33.87 -18.62
C GLY A 273 2.72 -33.95 -19.94
N CYS A 274 4.04 -34.11 -19.87
CA CYS A 274 4.79 -34.51 -21.08
C CYS A 274 4.32 -35.90 -21.47
N ASP A 275 3.50 -36.01 -22.52
CA ASP A 275 3.49 -37.20 -23.36
C ASP A 275 4.86 -37.24 -24.07
N SER A 276 5.87 -37.67 -23.30
CA SER A 276 7.11 -38.18 -23.86
C SER A 276 6.76 -39.50 -24.53
N GLU A 277 6.20 -39.42 -25.74
CA GLU A 277 6.29 -40.48 -26.73
C GLU A 277 7.79 -40.72 -27.04
N TYR A 278 8.44 -41.49 -26.17
CA TYR A 278 9.46 -42.43 -26.61
C TYR A 278 8.70 -43.58 -27.28
N ILE A 279 8.45 -43.42 -28.58
CA ILE A 279 8.19 -44.54 -29.45
C ILE A 279 9.56 -44.96 -29.97
N ASP A 280 10.10 -46.03 -29.38
CA ASP A 280 11.08 -46.90 -30.02
C ASP A 280 10.43 -47.69 -31.17
#